data_AF-A0A6N4QFL4-F1
#
_entry.id   AF-A0A6N4QFL4-F1
#
_cell.length_a   1.000
_cell.length_b   1.000
_cell.length_c   1.000
_cell.angle_alpha   90.00
_cell.angle_beta   90.00
_cell.angle_gamma   90.00
#
_symmetry.space_group_name_H-M   'P 1'
#
loop_
_entity.id
_entity.type
_entity.pdbx_description
1 polymer ?
#
loop_
_entity_poly.entity_id
_entity_poly.type
_entity_poly.pdbx_seq_one_letter_code
_entity_poly.pdbx_strand_id
1 'polypeptide(L)'
;MKNFLQDPDFPILISAYRSSLIRRYSASNLERYPELRAIPRSVVDTLLKYFLELLYPEYEGRVLLDGAFHSLSGFVHSPSKVFGLIGSLGAAALSFGRHIGAAFKTGFAALHSYLTARHFEALMFEFTKEELRAGNDPENEIVFERIISRVPKKEADQFREDVVKLFETLSNRELLAKIVSMMKAIVSKMESKPKTYTSEDVAGIRLGLAILQKGEELFRGLSDTEMKLILNAIDRVEKDFFEDALKRNGRFETA
;
A
#
# COMPACT_ATOMS: atom_id res chain seq x y z
N MET A 1 -15.93 5.99 -9.62
CA MET A 1 -15.33 4.73 -10.12
C MET A 1 -16.35 3.61 -9.94
N LYS A 2 -16.49 2.69 -10.91
CA LYS A 2 -17.30 1.47 -10.70
C LYS A 2 -16.76 0.73 -9.48
N ASN A 3 -17.64 0.23 -8.62
CA ASN A 3 -17.23 -0.54 -7.44
C ASN A 3 -16.88 -1.97 -7.84
N PHE A 4 -15.74 -2.14 -8.52
CA PHE A 4 -15.25 -3.45 -8.95
C PHE A 4 -14.83 -4.36 -7.78
N LEU A 5 -14.80 -3.85 -6.55
CA LEU A 5 -14.55 -4.67 -5.37
C LEU A 5 -15.64 -5.72 -5.14
N GLN A 6 -16.85 -5.49 -5.62
CA GLN A 6 -17.97 -6.44 -5.50
C GLN A 6 -18.06 -7.40 -6.70
N ASP A 7 -17.17 -7.25 -7.68
CA ASP A 7 -17.14 -8.12 -8.85
C ASP A 7 -16.55 -9.48 -8.45
N PRO A 8 -17.21 -10.61 -8.77
CA PRO A 8 -16.75 -11.94 -8.35
C PRO A 8 -15.38 -12.33 -8.93
N ASP A 9 -14.92 -11.68 -10.00
CA ASP A 9 -13.63 -11.93 -10.61
C ASP A 9 -12.49 -11.14 -9.94
N PHE A 10 -12.82 -10.09 -9.16
CA PHE A 10 -11.81 -9.23 -8.55
C PHE A 10 -10.88 -9.94 -7.54
N PRO A 11 -11.35 -10.88 -6.70
CA PRO A 11 -10.48 -11.68 -5.85
C PRO A 11 -9.38 -12.42 -6.62
N ILE A 12 -9.64 -12.84 -7.86
CA ILE A 12 -8.67 -13.54 -8.72
C ILE A 12 -7.51 -12.60 -9.06
N LEU A 13 -7.79 -11.35 -9.42
CA LEU A 13 -6.75 -10.35 -9.66
C LEU A 13 -5.89 -10.12 -8.41
N ILE A 14 -6.53 -10.00 -7.23
CA ILE A 14 -5.81 -9.79 -5.97
C ILE A 14 -4.88 -10.98 -5.69
N SER A 15 -5.38 -12.21 -5.82
CA SER A 15 -4.58 -13.43 -5.65
C SER A 15 -3.41 -13.50 -6.64
N ALA A 16 -3.67 -13.23 -7.93
CA ALA A 16 -2.66 -13.22 -8.97
C ALA A 16 -1.56 -12.18 -8.72
N TYR A 17 -1.94 -10.96 -8.30
CA TYR A 17 -0.99 -9.89 -7.98
C TYR A 17 -0.13 -10.24 -6.75
N ARG A 18 -0.74 -10.79 -5.69
CA ARG A 18 -0.03 -11.26 -4.49
C ARG A 18 0.96 -12.37 -4.83
N SER A 19 0.55 -13.35 -5.63
CA SER A 19 1.41 -14.42 -6.11
C SER A 19 2.58 -13.89 -6.94
N SER A 20 2.33 -12.89 -7.79
CA SER A 20 3.37 -12.20 -8.55
C SER A 20 4.38 -11.51 -7.63
N LEU A 21 3.94 -10.74 -6.63
CA LEU A 21 4.83 -10.12 -5.63
C LEU A 21 5.73 -11.16 -4.94
N ILE A 22 5.16 -12.28 -4.49
CA ILE A 22 5.92 -13.34 -3.83
C ILE A 22 7.03 -13.88 -4.75
N ARG A 23 6.74 -14.05 -6.05
CA ARG A 23 7.74 -14.45 -7.05
C ARG A 23 8.81 -13.38 -7.26
N ARG A 24 8.41 -12.10 -7.38
CA ARG A 24 9.35 -10.97 -7.57
C ARG A 24 10.39 -10.87 -6.47
N TYR A 25 10.00 -11.12 -5.22
CA TYR A 25 10.91 -11.09 -4.07
C TYR A 25 11.37 -12.48 -3.61
N SER A 26 11.19 -13.52 -4.44
CA SER A 26 11.71 -14.87 -4.16
C SER A 26 13.25 -14.89 -4.14
N ALA A 27 13.84 -15.84 -3.42
CA ALA A 27 15.29 -15.93 -3.31
C ALA A 27 15.97 -16.03 -4.68
N SER A 28 15.41 -16.83 -5.59
CA SER A 28 15.92 -17.01 -6.95
C SER A 28 15.87 -15.74 -7.78
N ASN A 29 14.78 -14.95 -7.74
CA ASN A 29 14.74 -13.70 -8.51
C ASN A 29 15.69 -12.65 -7.93
N LEU A 30 15.86 -12.60 -6.60
CA LEU A 30 16.74 -11.64 -5.96
C LEU A 30 18.23 -11.87 -6.26
N GLU A 31 18.63 -13.04 -6.79
CA GLU A 31 19.99 -13.28 -7.26
C GLU A 31 20.41 -12.33 -8.41
N ARG A 32 19.44 -11.79 -9.15
CA ARG A 32 19.64 -10.78 -10.20
C ARG A 32 20.10 -9.42 -9.66
N TYR A 33 20.01 -9.22 -8.34
CA TYR A 33 20.29 -7.96 -7.65
C TYR A 33 21.36 -8.17 -6.56
N PRO A 34 22.65 -8.29 -6.93
CA PRO A 34 23.73 -8.59 -5.99
C PRO A 34 23.83 -7.62 -4.81
N GLU A 35 23.43 -6.37 -5.00
CA GLU A 35 23.37 -5.34 -3.96
C GLU A 35 22.46 -5.72 -2.78
N LEU A 36 21.47 -6.59 -3.01
CA LEU A 36 20.51 -7.02 -1.98
C LEU A 36 21.04 -8.14 -1.11
N ARG A 37 22.19 -8.73 -1.45
CA ARG A 37 22.88 -9.71 -0.59
C ARG A 37 23.35 -9.10 0.72
N ALA A 38 23.49 -7.78 0.78
CA ALA A 38 23.79 -7.05 2.01
C ALA A 38 22.62 -7.06 3.01
N ILE A 39 21.39 -7.31 2.57
CA ILE A 39 20.19 -7.33 3.41
C ILE A 39 19.90 -8.79 3.80
N PRO A 40 19.73 -9.10 5.10
CA PRO A 40 19.37 -10.45 5.53
C PRO A 40 18.05 -10.90 4.91
N ARG A 41 17.96 -12.16 4.47
CA ARG A 41 16.76 -12.71 3.84
C ARG A 41 15.51 -12.55 4.71
N SER A 42 15.65 -12.75 6.02
CA SER A 42 14.56 -12.58 6.99
C SER A 42 13.98 -11.15 6.99
N VAL A 43 14.80 -10.13 6.73
CA VAL A 43 14.35 -8.74 6.60
C VAL A 43 13.50 -8.58 5.35
N VAL A 44 13.93 -9.13 4.22
CA VAL A 44 13.17 -9.10 2.96
C VAL A 44 11.83 -9.83 3.11
N ASP A 45 11.83 -11.01 3.72
CA ASP A 45 10.60 -11.78 3.94
C ASP A 45 9.62 -11.03 4.86
N THR A 46 10.15 -10.34 5.88
CA THR A 46 9.32 -9.53 6.79
C THR A 46 8.77 -8.30 6.08
N LEU A 47 9.54 -7.63 5.22
CA LEU A 47 9.09 -6.51 4.40
C LEU A 47 8.04 -6.93 3.38
N LEU A 48 8.25 -8.05 2.68
CA LEU A 48 7.27 -8.59 1.74
C LEU A 48 5.96 -8.93 2.45
N LYS A 49 6.04 -9.64 3.59
CA LYS A 49 4.86 -9.94 4.41
C LYS A 49 4.16 -8.65 4.86
N TYR A 50 4.91 -7.66 5.30
CA TYR A 50 4.37 -6.36 5.69
C TYR A 50 3.64 -5.68 4.52
N PHE A 51 4.23 -5.67 3.33
CA PHE A 51 3.61 -5.11 2.12
C PHE A 51 2.31 -5.83 1.74
N LEU A 52 2.34 -7.18 1.79
CA LEU A 52 1.20 -8.05 1.54
C LEU A 52 0.11 -7.93 2.61
N GLU A 53 0.39 -7.38 3.78
CA GLU A 53 -0.63 -7.10 4.81
C GLU A 53 -1.12 -5.64 4.74
N LEU A 54 -0.25 -4.70 4.37
CA LEU A 54 -0.52 -3.27 4.34
C LEU A 54 -1.23 -2.82 3.07
N LEU A 55 -0.68 -3.13 1.89
CA LEU A 55 -1.18 -2.61 0.61
C LEU A 55 -1.98 -3.64 -0.18
N TYR A 56 -1.55 -4.91 -0.13
CA TYR A 56 -2.20 -5.98 -0.88
C TYR A 56 -2.64 -7.13 0.01
N PRO A 57 -3.46 -6.93 1.07
CA PRO A 57 -4.02 -8.04 1.82
C PRO A 57 -4.86 -8.96 0.95
N GLU A 58 -5.25 -10.10 1.51
CA GLU A 58 -6.30 -10.95 0.93
C GLU A 58 -7.58 -10.16 0.71
N TYR A 59 -8.47 -10.69 -0.14
CA TYR A 59 -9.66 -9.99 -0.60
C TYR A 59 -10.52 -9.39 0.53
N GLU A 60 -10.77 -10.14 1.61
CA GLU A 60 -11.53 -9.64 2.75
C GLU A 60 -10.84 -8.44 3.41
N GLY A 61 -9.52 -8.53 3.58
CA GLY A 61 -8.70 -7.42 4.07
C GLY A 61 -8.72 -6.24 3.10
N ARG A 62 -8.80 -6.50 1.79
CA ARG A 62 -8.85 -5.45 0.76
C ARG A 62 -10.17 -4.69 0.80
N VAL A 63 -11.29 -5.39 0.98
CA VAL A 63 -12.61 -4.78 1.19
C VAL A 63 -12.63 -3.92 2.45
N LEU A 64 -12.03 -4.41 3.54
CA LEU A 64 -11.92 -3.66 4.80
C LEU A 64 -11.04 -2.41 4.65
N LEU A 65 -9.89 -2.52 3.97
CA LEU A 65 -9.02 -1.38 3.70
C LEU A 65 -9.73 -0.35 2.82
N ASP A 66 -10.45 -0.77 1.77
CA ASP A 66 -11.20 0.17 0.93
C ASP A 66 -12.28 0.91 1.70
N GLY A 67 -13.04 0.20 2.53
CA GLY A 67 -14.00 0.83 3.44
C GLY A 67 -13.34 1.85 4.37
N ALA A 68 -12.22 1.48 4.98
CA ALA A 68 -11.47 2.37 5.87
C ALA A 68 -10.95 3.63 5.14
N PHE A 69 -10.36 3.46 3.95
CA PHE A 69 -9.86 4.56 3.14
C PHE A 69 -10.99 5.43 2.55
N HIS A 70 -12.12 4.84 2.21
CA HIS A 70 -13.31 5.58 1.78
C HIS A 70 -13.81 6.48 2.92
N SER A 71 -13.97 5.95 4.13
CA SER A 71 -14.30 6.73 5.32
C SER A 71 -13.27 7.84 5.55
N LEU A 72 -11.97 7.53 5.46
CA LEU A 72 -10.85 8.48 5.62
C LEU A 72 -10.83 9.59 4.56
N SER A 73 -11.18 9.30 3.31
CA SER A 73 -11.21 10.29 2.23
C SER A 73 -12.21 11.43 2.53
N GLY A 74 -13.32 11.12 3.21
CA GLY A 74 -14.29 12.11 3.67
C GLY A 74 -13.74 13.04 4.76
N PHE A 75 -12.80 12.57 5.57
CA PHE A 75 -12.09 13.38 6.56
C PHE A 75 -11.03 14.28 5.92
N VAL A 76 -10.35 13.78 4.89
CA VAL A 76 -9.36 14.53 4.11
C VAL A 76 -9.97 15.73 3.36
N HIS A 77 -11.15 15.56 2.78
CA HIS A 77 -11.87 16.65 2.10
C HIS A 77 -12.62 17.58 3.06
N SER A 78 -12.60 17.29 4.36
CA SER A 78 -13.26 18.10 5.40
C SER A 78 -12.32 18.37 6.59
N PRO A 79 -11.34 19.27 6.45
CA PRO A 79 -10.37 19.58 7.51
C PRO A 79 -11.04 19.95 8.84
N SER A 80 -12.19 20.64 8.80
CA SER A 80 -12.97 21.04 9.98
C SER A 80 -13.47 19.87 10.83
N LYS A 81 -13.86 18.73 10.23
CA LYS A 81 -14.27 17.53 10.97
C LYS A 81 -13.09 16.91 11.71
N VAL A 82 -11.92 16.93 11.08
CA VAL A 82 -10.67 16.39 11.65
C VAL A 82 -10.13 17.30 12.75
N PHE A 83 -10.13 18.62 12.53
CA PHE A 83 -9.76 19.60 13.55
C PHE A 83 -10.75 19.63 14.72
N GLY A 84 -12.04 19.35 14.50
CA GLY A 84 -13.01 19.17 15.59
C GLY A 84 -12.71 17.92 16.43
N LEU A 85 -12.24 16.84 15.79
CA LEU A 85 -11.81 15.62 16.46
C LEU A 85 -10.54 15.87 17.29
N ILE A 86 -9.52 16.50 16.68
CA ILE A 86 -8.26 16.87 17.33
C ILE A 86 -8.48 17.90 18.45
N GLY A 87 -9.28 18.94 18.22
CA GLY A 87 -9.63 19.94 19.23
C GLY A 87 -10.37 19.33 20.42
N SER A 88 -11.14 18.25 20.20
CA SER A 88 -11.79 17.49 21.27
C SER A 88 -10.86 16.58 22.08
N LEU A 89 -9.58 16.47 21.70
CA LEU A 89 -8.52 15.75 22.43
C LEU A 89 -7.81 16.64 23.48
N GLY A 90 -8.13 17.94 23.56
CA GLY A 90 -7.63 18.82 24.63
C GLY A 90 -6.11 18.90 24.71
N ALA A 91 -5.51 18.57 25.86
CA ALA A 91 -4.06 18.61 26.09
C ALA A 91 -3.27 17.68 25.14
N ALA A 92 -3.87 16.58 24.67
CA ALA A 92 -3.22 15.72 23.67
C ALA A 92 -3.09 16.43 22.31
N ALA A 93 -4.00 17.34 21.95
CA ALA A 93 -3.91 18.16 20.74
C ALA A 93 -2.67 19.07 20.74
N LEU A 94 -2.32 19.62 21.90
CA LEU A 94 -1.12 20.44 22.11
C LEU A 94 0.17 19.65 21.86
N SER A 95 0.20 18.36 22.21
CA SER A 95 1.36 17.49 21.97
C SER A 95 1.63 17.20 20.49
N PHE A 96 0.60 17.35 19.63
CA PHE A 96 0.74 17.10 18.20
C PHE A 96 1.32 18.31 17.43
N GLY A 97 1.08 19.55 17.90
CA GLY A 97 1.78 20.79 17.54
C GLY A 97 2.33 20.90 16.10
N ARG A 98 3.59 21.37 15.97
CA ARG A 98 4.29 21.58 14.67
C ARG A 98 4.40 20.32 13.80
N HIS A 99 4.13 19.12 14.33
CA HIS A 99 4.25 17.86 13.62
C HIS A 99 2.93 17.36 13.02
N ILE A 100 1.79 17.97 13.36
CA ILE A 100 0.49 17.74 12.72
C ILE A 100 0.63 17.84 11.19
N GLY A 101 1.23 18.91 10.68
CA GLY A 101 1.38 19.09 9.22
C GLY A 101 2.14 17.96 8.54
N ALA A 102 3.22 17.47 9.15
CA ALA A 102 4.01 16.36 8.62
C ALA A 102 3.27 15.01 8.73
N ALA A 103 2.57 14.77 9.84
CA ALA A 103 1.75 13.57 10.05
C ALA A 103 0.58 13.51 9.06
N PHE A 104 -0.09 14.64 8.82
CA PHE A 104 -1.10 14.76 7.77
C PHE A 104 -0.49 14.50 6.40
N LYS A 105 0.61 15.19 6.04
CA LYS A 105 1.30 14.97 4.76
C LYS A 105 1.65 13.49 4.53
N THR A 106 2.01 12.77 5.59
CA THR A 106 2.29 11.32 5.54
C THR A 106 1.02 10.47 5.38
N GLY A 107 -0.03 10.75 6.15
CA GLY A 107 -1.32 10.09 5.97
C GLY A 107 -1.91 10.37 4.58
N PHE A 108 -1.67 11.55 4.03
CA PHE A 108 -1.98 11.94 2.65
C PHE A 108 -1.13 11.16 1.64
N ALA A 109 0.15 10.93 1.90
CA ALA A 109 0.98 10.08 1.04
C ALA A 109 0.46 8.65 1.03
N ALA A 110 0.13 8.07 2.20
CA ALA A 110 -0.47 6.73 2.27
C ALA A 110 -1.84 6.65 1.56
N LEU A 111 -2.68 7.67 1.72
CA LEU A 111 -3.94 7.78 0.99
C LEU A 111 -3.71 7.93 -0.53
N HIS A 112 -2.72 8.72 -0.93
CA HIS A 112 -2.36 8.91 -2.33
C HIS A 112 -1.88 7.61 -2.96
N SER A 113 -0.93 6.91 -2.33
CA SER A 113 -0.47 5.58 -2.76
C SER A 113 -1.63 4.58 -2.84
N TYR A 114 -2.58 4.63 -1.91
CA TYR A 114 -3.80 3.80 -1.98
C TYR A 114 -4.67 4.15 -3.19
N LEU A 115 -4.93 5.43 -3.45
CA LEU A 115 -5.70 5.88 -4.61
C LEU A 115 -5.02 5.50 -5.93
N THR A 116 -3.69 5.64 -6.01
CA THR A 116 -2.92 5.19 -7.18
C THR A 116 -2.99 3.68 -7.33
N ALA A 117 -2.88 2.91 -6.24
CA ALA A 117 -3.07 1.45 -6.26
C ALA A 117 -4.46 1.05 -6.78
N ARG A 118 -5.50 1.75 -6.34
CA ARG A 118 -6.89 1.54 -6.80
C ARG A 118 -7.06 1.85 -8.28
N HIS A 119 -6.41 2.90 -8.79
CA HIS A 119 -6.43 3.21 -10.20
C HIS A 119 -5.71 2.12 -11.01
N PHE A 120 -4.52 1.72 -10.56
CA PHE A 120 -3.72 0.67 -11.18
C PHE A 120 -4.47 -0.67 -11.21
N GLU A 121 -5.14 -1.06 -10.12
CA GLU A 121 -6.01 -2.22 -10.06
C GLU A 121 -7.19 -2.14 -11.01
N ALA A 122 -7.84 -0.98 -11.12
CA ALA A 122 -8.96 -0.82 -12.04
C ALA A 122 -8.53 -1.10 -13.49
N LEU A 123 -7.35 -0.60 -13.89
CA LEU A 123 -6.77 -0.85 -15.20
C LEU A 123 -6.45 -2.34 -15.40
N MET A 124 -5.73 -2.95 -14.46
CA MET A 124 -5.41 -4.38 -14.53
C MET A 124 -6.68 -5.25 -14.55
N PHE A 125 -7.72 -4.86 -13.82
CA PHE A 125 -8.95 -5.64 -13.72
C PHE A 125 -9.72 -5.71 -15.04
N GLU A 126 -9.76 -4.62 -15.80
CA GLU A 126 -10.34 -4.65 -17.14
C GLU A 126 -9.62 -5.66 -18.05
N PHE A 127 -8.30 -5.70 -18.02
CA PHE A 127 -7.51 -6.68 -18.78
C PHE A 127 -7.62 -8.10 -18.23
N THR A 128 -7.77 -8.25 -16.92
CA THR A 128 -7.99 -9.54 -16.26
C THR A 128 -9.28 -10.18 -16.73
N LYS A 129 -10.37 -9.41 -16.82
CA LYS A 129 -11.66 -9.91 -17.33
C LYS A 129 -11.56 -10.38 -18.79
N GLU A 130 -10.73 -9.75 -19.61
CA GLU A 130 -10.52 -10.21 -20.98
C GLU A 130 -9.81 -11.57 -21.03
N GLU A 131 -8.79 -11.78 -20.21
CA GLU A 131 -8.09 -13.07 -20.10
C GLU A 131 -9.01 -14.16 -19.53
N LEU A 132 -9.81 -13.85 -18.51
CA LEU A 132 -10.80 -14.79 -17.95
C LEU A 132 -11.85 -15.20 -18.98
N ARG A 133 -12.36 -14.26 -19.79
CA ARG A 133 -13.30 -14.57 -20.88
C ARG A 133 -12.67 -15.43 -21.97
N ALA A 134 -11.36 -15.33 -22.16
CA ALA A 134 -10.60 -16.19 -23.07
C ALA A 134 -10.29 -17.58 -22.47
N GLY A 135 -10.69 -17.85 -21.22
CA GLY A 135 -10.42 -19.11 -20.52
C GLY A 135 -9.00 -19.23 -19.97
N ASN A 136 -8.25 -18.12 -19.92
CA ASN A 136 -6.91 -18.09 -19.35
C ASN A 136 -6.98 -17.84 -17.84
N ASP A 137 -6.04 -18.40 -17.11
CA ASP A 137 -5.92 -18.23 -15.66
C ASP A 137 -4.96 -17.08 -15.30
N PRO A 138 -5.44 -15.96 -14.72
CA PRO A 138 -4.59 -14.84 -14.31
C PRO A 138 -3.53 -15.18 -13.26
N GLU A 139 -3.66 -16.28 -12.50
CA GLU A 139 -2.64 -16.69 -11.54
C GLU A 139 -1.39 -17.27 -12.23
N ASN A 140 -1.55 -17.75 -13.46
CA ASN A 140 -0.43 -18.17 -14.31
C ASN A 140 0.48 -16.97 -14.61
N GLU A 141 1.78 -17.14 -14.41
CA GLU A 141 2.77 -16.08 -14.56
C GLU A 141 2.76 -15.42 -15.94
N ILE A 142 2.65 -16.20 -17.02
CA ILE A 142 2.65 -15.69 -18.39
C ILE A 142 1.39 -14.88 -18.66
N VAL A 143 0.25 -15.34 -18.16
CA VAL A 143 -1.04 -14.63 -18.28
C VAL A 143 -0.99 -13.32 -17.49
N PHE A 144 -0.46 -13.36 -16.27
CA PHE A 144 -0.31 -12.17 -15.45
C PHE A 144 0.65 -11.14 -16.08
N GLU A 145 1.75 -11.58 -16.68
CA GLU A 145 2.67 -10.71 -17.42
C GLU A 145 1.97 -10.05 -18.61
N ARG A 146 1.09 -10.77 -19.33
CA ARG A 146 0.24 -10.14 -20.36
C ARG A 146 -0.67 -9.07 -19.77
N ILE A 147 -1.36 -9.36 -18.67
CA ILE A 147 -2.26 -8.40 -17.99
C ILE A 147 -1.50 -7.14 -17.62
N ILE A 148 -0.36 -7.26 -16.92
CA ILE A 148 0.38 -6.09 -16.41
C ILE A 148 1.04 -5.31 -17.55
N SER A 149 1.54 -5.98 -18.60
CA SER A 149 2.15 -5.30 -19.77
C SER A 149 1.18 -4.42 -20.55
N ARG A 150 -0.14 -4.58 -20.31
CA ARG A 150 -1.18 -3.75 -20.94
C ARG A 150 -1.45 -2.45 -20.19
N VAL A 151 -1.00 -2.35 -18.94
CA VAL A 151 -1.13 -1.11 -18.17
C VAL A 151 -0.21 -0.05 -18.78
N PRO A 152 -0.67 1.20 -18.98
CA PRO A 152 0.19 2.26 -19.51
C PRO A 152 1.42 2.45 -18.62
N LYS A 153 2.60 2.57 -19.23
CA LYS A 153 3.87 2.70 -18.51
C LYS A 153 3.87 3.85 -17.51
N LYS A 154 3.29 4.99 -17.89
CA LYS A 154 3.14 6.14 -17.00
C LYS A 154 2.41 5.79 -15.70
N GLU A 155 1.33 5.02 -15.78
CA GLU A 155 0.54 4.61 -14.60
C GLU A 155 1.29 3.60 -13.74
N ALA A 156 2.03 2.68 -14.37
CA ALA A 156 2.88 1.71 -13.67
C ALA A 156 4.06 2.39 -12.96
N ASP A 157 4.73 3.34 -13.63
CA ASP A 157 5.82 4.12 -13.05
C ASP A 157 5.32 4.98 -11.89
N GLN A 158 4.18 5.66 -12.05
CA GLN A 158 3.56 6.45 -10.98
C GLN A 158 3.23 5.58 -9.76
N PHE A 159 2.61 4.42 -9.99
CA PHE A 159 2.29 3.49 -8.91
C PHE A 159 3.56 3.01 -8.17
N ARG A 160 4.62 2.63 -8.89
CA ARG A 160 5.91 2.26 -8.31
C ARG A 160 6.49 3.39 -7.45
N GLU A 161 6.56 4.60 -7.98
CA GLU A 161 7.08 5.76 -7.26
C GLU A 161 6.29 6.06 -5.98
N ASP A 162 4.97 5.93 -6.03
CA ASP A 162 4.10 6.15 -4.87
C ASP A 162 4.27 5.07 -3.81
N VAL A 163 4.55 3.83 -4.20
CA VAL A 163 4.93 2.75 -3.26
C VAL A 163 6.27 3.06 -2.61
N VAL A 164 7.28 3.46 -3.38
CA VAL A 164 8.61 3.81 -2.83
C VAL A 164 8.51 4.98 -1.85
N LYS A 165 7.79 6.05 -2.22
CA LYS A 165 7.53 7.21 -1.34
C LYS A 165 6.80 6.82 -0.06
N LEU A 166 5.86 5.88 -0.14
CA LEU A 166 5.17 5.36 1.04
C LEU A 166 6.16 4.71 2.00
N PHE A 167 6.99 3.79 1.52
CA PHE A 167 8.01 3.13 2.36
C PHE A 167 9.04 4.13 2.90
N GLU A 168 9.47 5.09 2.09
CA GLU A 168 10.37 6.16 2.52
C GLU A 168 9.76 6.92 3.70
N THR A 169 8.48 7.27 3.58
CA THR A 169 7.79 8.03 4.64
C THR A 169 7.58 7.19 5.90
N LEU A 170 7.21 5.91 5.76
CA LEU A 170 7.05 4.99 6.89
C LEU A 170 8.38 4.66 7.57
N SER A 171 9.51 4.74 6.85
CA SER A 171 10.83 4.50 7.42
C SER A 171 11.29 5.62 8.37
N ASN A 172 10.67 6.80 8.31
CA ASN A 172 10.96 7.89 9.23
C ASN A 172 10.39 7.57 10.63
N ARG A 173 11.25 7.02 11.49
CA ARG A 173 10.89 6.53 12.83
C ARG A 173 10.22 7.57 13.71
N GLU A 174 10.75 8.80 13.74
CA GLU A 174 10.21 9.87 14.57
C GLU A 174 8.80 10.27 14.11
N LEU A 175 8.61 10.36 12.79
CA LEU A 175 7.34 10.69 12.18
C LEU A 175 6.32 9.56 12.39
N LEU A 176 6.73 8.31 12.17
CA LEU A 176 5.87 7.14 12.34
C LEU A 176 5.38 7.00 13.78
N ALA A 177 6.27 7.13 14.78
CA ALA A 177 5.90 7.05 16.19
C ALA A 177 4.84 8.11 16.56
N LYS A 178 4.97 9.33 16.04
CA LYS A 178 3.99 10.42 16.23
C LYS A 178 2.66 10.13 15.57
N ILE A 179 2.66 9.57 14.35
CA ILE A 179 1.45 9.16 13.64
C ILE A 179 0.74 8.05 14.42
N VAL A 180 1.46 7.04 14.89
CA VAL A 180 0.92 5.95 15.72
C VAL A 180 0.29 6.51 16.99
N SER A 181 0.95 7.44 17.68
CA SER A 181 0.40 8.09 18.88
C SER A 181 -0.89 8.88 18.58
N MET A 182 -0.94 9.59 17.46
CA MET A 182 -2.12 10.35 17.03
C MET A 182 -3.28 9.42 16.69
N MET A 183 -3.02 8.36 15.92
CA MET A 183 -4.01 7.35 15.55
C MET A 183 -4.57 6.64 16.79
N LYS A 184 -3.74 6.31 17.78
CA LYS A 184 -4.19 5.77 19.09
C LYS A 184 -5.18 6.70 19.79
N ALA A 185 -4.87 7.99 19.85
CA ALA A 185 -5.74 8.99 20.48
C ALA A 185 -7.08 9.14 19.73
N ILE A 186 -7.05 9.11 18.39
CA ILE A 186 -8.25 9.16 17.55
C ILE A 186 -9.13 7.92 17.79
N VAL A 187 -8.56 6.71 17.73
CA VAL A 187 -9.29 5.45 17.96
C VAL A 187 -9.97 5.46 19.34
N SER A 188 -9.21 5.78 20.40
CA SER A 188 -9.76 5.85 21.76
C SER A 188 -10.93 6.85 21.88
N LYS A 189 -10.84 7.99 21.18
CA LYS A 189 -11.91 8.99 21.17
C LYS A 189 -13.14 8.51 20.40
N MET A 190 -12.94 7.84 19.26
CA MET A 190 -14.05 7.30 18.47
C MET A 190 -14.79 6.21 19.25
N GLU A 191 -14.07 5.32 19.93
CA GLU A 191 -14.63 4.27 20.81
C GLU A 191 -15.49 4.87 21.95
N SER A 192 -15.10 6.03 22.48
CA SER A 192 -15.88 6.73 23.52
C SER A 192 -17.16 7.41 23.01
N LYS A 193 -17.40 7.44 21.69
CA LYS A 193 -18.53 8.12 21.04
C LYS A 193 -19.32 7.19 20.08
N PRO A 194 -19.92 6.11 20.57
CA PRO A 194 -20.64 5.12 19.74
C PRO A 194 -21.90 5.67 19.06
N LYS A 195 -22.41 6.83 19.50
CA LYS A 195 -23.53 7.53 18.83
C LYS A 195 -23.10 8.33 17.60
N THR A 196 -21.80 8.53 17.40
CA THR A 196 -21.23 9.38 16.35
C THR A 196 -20.43 8.59 15.32
N TYR A 197 -19.73 7.54 15.75
CA TYR A 197 -18.92 6.69 14.88
C TYR A 197 -19.48 5.28 14.87
N THR A 198 -19.57 4.67 13.70
CA THR A 198 -20.03 3.28 13.59
C THR A 198 -18.93 2.32 14.04
N SER A 199 -19.29 1.07 14.31
CA SER A 199 -18.31 0.02 14.56
C SER A 199 -17.38 -0.21 13.36
N GLU A 200 -17.87 -0.06 12.12
CA GLU A 200 -17.03 -0.17 10.93
C GLU A 200 -15.99 0.97 10.86
N ASP A 201 -16.39 2.21 11.17
CA ASP A 201 -15.46 3.35 11.18
C ASP A 201 -14.32 3.13 12.17
N VAL A 202 -14.64 2.68 13.39
CA VAL A 202 -13.62 2.38 14.42
C VAL A 202 -12.73 1.22 13.98
N ALA A 203 -13.31 0.17 13.40
CA ALA A 203 -12.56 -0.99 12.92
C ALA A 203 -11.56 -0.63 11.81
N GLY A 204 -11.96 0.22 10.86
CA GLY A 204 -11.09 0.68 9.78
C GLY A 204 -9.88 1.47 10.27
N ILE A 205 -10.09 2.42 11.18
CA ILE A 205 -8.98 3.20 11.78
C ILE A 205 -8.08 2.30 12.65
N ARG A 206 -8.66 1.33 13.37
CA ARG A 206 -7.89 0.37 14.18
C ARG A 206 -7.01 -0.53 13.31
N LEU A 207 -7.52 -0.98 12.15
CA LEU A 207 -6.75 -1.74 11.18
C LEU A 207 -5.55 -0.92 10.68
N GLY A 208 -5.77 0.32 10.26
CA GLY A 208 -4.69 1.23 9.85
C GLY A 208 -3.65 1.45 10.95
N LEU A 209 -4.09 1.64 12.20
CA LEU A 209 -3.20 1.76 13.36
C LEU A 209 -2.34 0.49 13.56
N ALA A 210 -2.94 -0.70 13.50
CA ALA A 210 -2.21 -1.96 13.67
C ALA A 210 -1.13 -2.13 12.61
N ILE A 211 -1.39 -1.71 11.37
CA ILE A 211 -0.41 -1.78 10.29
C ILE A 211 0.72 -0.77 10.50
N LEU A 212 0.43 0.45 10.96
CA LEU A 212 1.46 1.44 11.28
C LEU A 212 2.37 0.97 12.43
N GLN A 213 1.80 0.30 13.44
CA GLN A 213 2.57 -0.28 14.55
C GLN A 213 3.50 -1.41 14.08
N LYS A 214 3.04 -2.30 13.20
CA LYS A 214 3.90 -3.32 12.57
C LYS A 214 5.04 -2.70 11.77
N GLY A 215 4.77 -1.61 11.06
CA GLY A 215 5.80 -0.84 10.36
C GLY A 215 6.84 -0.27 11.34
N GLU A 216 6.40 0.28 12.47
CA GLU A 216 7.28 0.85 13.49
C GLU A 216 8.21 -0.21 14.09
N GLU A 217 7.72 -1.42 14.34
CA GLU A 217 8.55 -2.55 14.77
C GLU A 217 9.57 -2.95 13.70
N LEU A 218 9.15 -3.04 12.45
CA LEU A 218 10.00 -3.44 11.33
C LEU A 218 11.13 -2.45 11.06
N PHE A 219 10.81 -1.16 10.97
CA PHE A 219 11.78 -0.12 10.60
C PHE A 219 12.73 0.27 11.75
N ARG A 220 12.41 -0.08 13.00
CA ARG A 220 13.29 0.12 14.17
C ARG A 220 14.57 -0.70 14.10
N GLY A 221 14.52 -1.86 13.43
CA GLY A 221 15.67 -2.75 13.27
C GLY A 221 16.64 -2.35 12.15
N LEU A 222 16.28 -1.40 11.29
CA LEU A 222 17.00 -1.11 10.04
C LEU A 222 17.74 0.23 10.09
N SER A 223 19.04 0.24 9.84
CA SER A 223 19.81 1.48 9.69
C SER A 223 19.34 2.31 8.48
N ASP A 224 19.67 3.60 8.47
CA ASP A 224 19.35 4.48 7.34
C ASP A 224 19.98 4.01 6.02
N THR A 225 21.15 3.38 6.09
CA THR A 225 21.84 2.80 4.93
C THR A 225 21.10 1.57 4.41
N GLU A 226 20.70 0.65 5.29
CA GLU A 226 19.89 -0.51 4.91
C GLU A 226 18.54 -0.07 4.33
N MET A 227 17.92 0.95 4.91
CA MET A 227 16.66 1.50 4.41
C MET A 227 16.80 2.04 2.99
N LYS A 228 17.84 2.83 2.72
CA LYS A 228 18.11 3.34 1.37
C LYS A 228 18.35 2.22 0.37
N LEU A 229 19.08 1.17 0.78
CA LEU A 229 19.28 -0.01 -0.06
C LEU A 229 17.95 -0.70 -0.37
N ILE A 230 17.08 -0.88 0.63
CA ILE A 230 15.75 -1.48 0.47
C ILE A 230 14.87 -0.65 -0.48
N LEU A 231 14.83 0.68 -0.31
CA LEU A 231 14.01 1.55 -1.17
C LEU A 231 14.46 1.50 -2.64
N ASN A 232 15.77 1.55 -2.87
CA ASN A 232 16.35 1.40 -4.21
C ASN A 232 16.08 0.00 -4.79
N ALA A 233 16.08 -1.03 -3.93
CA ALA A 233 15.74 -2.40 -4.32
C ALA A 233 14.32 -2.51 -4.85
N ILE A 234 13.36 -1.98 -4.09
CA ILE A 234 11.94 -2.00 -4.45
C ILE A 234 11.75 -1.30 -5.79
N ASP A 235 12.31 -0.09 -5.96
CA ASP A 235 12.21 0.63 -7.23
C ASP A 235 12.78 -0.19 -8.40
N ARG A 236 13.96 -0.77 -8.23
CA ARG A 236 14.62 -1.55 -9.29
C ARG A 236 13.89 -2.84 -9.63
N VAL A 237 13.49 -3.63 -8.63
CA VAL A 237 12.78 -4.91 -8.80
C VAL A 237 11.45 -4.69 -9.51
N GLU A 238 10.66 -3.70 -9.06
CA GLU A 238 9.35 -3.41 -9.64
C GLU A 238 9.47 -2.84 -11.07
N LYS A 239 10.48 -2.00 -11.32
CA LYS A 239 10.77 -1.49 -12.66
C LYS A 239 11.19 -2.60 -13.62
N ASP A 240 12.17 -3.41 -13.25
CA ASP A 240 12.67 -4.49 -14.09
C ASP A 240 11.57 -5.51 -14.41
N PHE A 241 10.73 -5.86 -13.42
CA PHE A 241 9.59 -6.75 -13.64
C PHE A 241 8.63 -6.19 -14.70
N PHE A 242 8.27 -4.92 -14.60
CA PHE A 242 7.36 -4.30 -15.56
C PHE A 242 7.98 -4.19 -16.96
N GLU A 243 9.25 -3.79 -17.05
CA GLU A 243 9.97 -3.72 -18.33
C GLU A 243 10.16 -5.09 -18.97
N ASP A 244 10.45 -6.13 -18.19
CA ASP A 244 10.54 -7.51 -18.66
C ASP A 244 9.19 -7.99 -19.21
N ALA A 245 8.09 -7.69 -18.51
CA ALA A 245 6.74 -8.01 -18.99
C ALA A 245 6.41 -7.27 -20.30
N LEU A 246 6.82 -6.01 -20.46
CA LEU A 246 6.67 -5.27 -21.72
C LEU A 246 7.49 -5.90 -22.86
N LYS A 247 8.76 -6.27 -22.60
CA LYS A 247 9.64 -6.86 -23.62
C LYS A 247 9.12 -8.21 -24.09
N ARG A 248 8.76 -9.11 -23.17
CA ARG A 248 8.26 -10.46 -23.50
C ARG A 248 6.94 -10.44 -24.29
N ASN A 249 6.14 -9.38 -24.13
CA ASN A 249 4.87 -9.19 -24.82
C ASN A 249 4.94 -8.23 -26.00
N GLY A 250 6.14 -7.86 -26.45
CA GLY A 250 6.36 -7.03 -27.64
C GLY A 250 5.82 -5.60 -27.52
N ARG A 251 5.70 -5.08 -26.30
CA ARG A 251 5.10 -3.76 -26.00
C ARG A 251 6.11 -2.68 -25.59
N PHE A 252 7.39 -3.03 -25.51
CA PHE A 252 8.44 -2.13 -25.01
C PHE A 252 8.66 -0.89 -25.90
N GLU A 253 8.54 -1.02 -27.22
CA GLU A 253 8.73 0.11 -28.17
C GLU A 253 7.50 1.03 -28.27
N THR A 254 6.36 0.58 -27.77
CA THR A 254 5.07 1.29 -27.81
C THR A 254 4.67 1.93 -26.47
N ALA A 255 5.52 1.77 -25.44
CA ALA A 255 5.24 2.10 -24.04
C ALA A 255 5.78 3.46 -23.60
#